data_AF-A0A392MVM4-F1
#
_entry.id   AF-A0A392MVM4-F1
#
_cell.length_a   1.000
_cell.length_b   1.000
_cell.length_c   1.000
_cell.angle_alpha   90.00
_cell.angle_beta   90.00
_cell.angle_gamma   90.00
#
_symmetry.space_group_name_H-M   'P 1'
#
loop_
_entity.id
_entity.type
_entity.pdbx_description
1 polymer ?
#
loop_
_entity_poly.entity_id
_entity_poly.type
_entity_poly.pdbx_seq_one_letter_code
_entity_poly.pdbx_strand_id
1 'polypeptide(L)'
;MAATMHANINRRKLNKLNIIKICEEILNPAIPMALRLSGILMGGVVIVYERKVKMLYDDVSRLLINEAWKVKSAPEADPIMLPKRKSQA
;
A
#
# COMPACT_ATOMS: atom_id res chain seq x y z
N MET A 1 -18.47 8.14 -5.00
CA MET A 1 -18.47 8.64 -3.60
C MET A 1 -17.96 7.53 -2.69
N ALA A 2 -16.83 7.75 -2.01
CA ALA A 2 -16.30 6.76 -1.07
C ALA A 2 -17.15 6.63 0.20
N ALA A 3 -17.91 7.68 0.55
CA ALA A 3 -18.82 7.70 1.70
C ALA A 3 -20.02 6.76 1.59
N THR A 4 -20.42 6.37 0.36
CA THR A 4 -21.61 5.53 0.12
C THR A 4 -21.30 4.19 -0.56
N MET A 5 -20.07 4.00 -1.07
CA MET A 5 -19.68 2.75 -1.72
C MET A 5 -18.88 1.87 -0.77
N HIS A 6 -19.52 0.81 -0.30
CA HIS A 6 -18.90 -0.23 0.52
C HIS A 6 -17.64 -0.78 -0.17
N ALA A 7 -16.51 -0.63 0.53
CA ALA A 7 -15.29 -1.43 0.49
C ALA A 7 -14.44 -1.54 -0.78
N ASN A 8 -14.96 -1.45 -2.00
CA ASN A 8 -14.21 -1.91 -3.19
C ASN A 8 -13.74 -0.77 -4.10
N ILE A 9 -12.79 0.03 -3.61
CA ILE A 9 -12.10 1.03 -4.44
C ILE A 9 -10.79 0.42 -4.95
N ASN A 10 -10.64 0.37 -6.28
CA ASN A 10 -9.39 -0.05 -6.90
C ASN A 10 -8.21 0.81 -6.43
N ARG A 11 -7.10 0.14 -6.08
CA ARG A 11 -5.85 0.77 -5.62
C ARG A 11 -5.35 1.89 -6.54
N ARG A 12 -5.46 1.72 -7.86
CA ARG A 12 -5.09 2.74 -8.85
C ARG A 12 -5.94 4.01 -8.76
N LYS A 13 -7.23 3.88 -8.44
CA LYS A 13 -8.12 5.02 -8.23
C LYS A 13 -7.86 5.68 -6.88
N LEU A 14 -7.54 4.89 -5.86
CA LEU A 14 -7.20 5.37 -4.52
C LEU A 14 -5.94 6.25 -4.53
N ASN A 15 -4.90 5.85 -5.25
CA ASN A 15 -3.64 6.60 -5.32
C ASN A 15 -3.76 7.94 -6.05
N LYS A 16 -4.73 8.09 -6.96
CA LYS A 16 -4.99 9.34 -7.66
C LYS A 16 -5.77 10.37 -6.83
N LEU A 17 -6.39 9.95 -5.72
CA LEU A 17 -7.17 10.85 -4.87
C LEU A 17 -6.26 11.73 -4.01
N ASN A 18 -6.50 13.04 -4.10
CA ASN A 18 -5.85 14.04 -3.27
C ASN A 18 -6.74 14.35 -2.07
N ILE A 19 -6.49 13.65 -0.97
CA ILE A 19 -7.27 13.76 0.27
C ILE A 19 -7.27 15.22 0.80
N ILE A 20 -6.14 15.91 0.72
CA ILE A 20 -5.99 17.29 1.21
C ILE A 20 -6.95 18.25 0.50
N LYS A 21 -6.97 18.23 -0.83
CA LYS A 21 -7.87 19.07 -1.64
C LYS A 21 -9.35 18.76 -1.35
N ILE A 22 -9.69 17.49 -1.16
CA ILE A 22 -11.06 17.09 -0.82
C ILE A 22 -11.45 17.62 0.57
N CYS A 23 -10.54 17.59 1.55
CA CYS A 23 -10.80 18.19 2.87
C CYS A 23 -10.99 19.72 2.76
N GLU A 24 -10.20 20.41 1.95
CA GLU A 24 -10.33 21.86 1.72
C GLU A 24 -11.68 22.21 1.08
N GLU A 25 -12.11 21.46 0.08
CA GLU A 25 -13.41 21.63 -0.59
C GLU A 25 -14.59 21.34 0.36
N ILE A 26 -14.44 20.39 1.29
CA ILE A 26 -15.48 20.08 2.30
C ILE A 26 -15.54 21.18 3.37
N LEU A 27 -14.38 21.71 3.77
CA LEU A 27 -14.29 22.75 4.81
C LEU A 27 -14.79 24.10 4.30
N ASN A 28 -14.47 24.43 3.05
CA ASN A 28 -14.81 25.71 2.40
C ASN A 28 -15.57 25.47 1.09
N PRO A 29 -16.83 25.00 1.15
CA PRO A 29 -17.59 24.73 -0.06
C PRO A 29 -17.99 26.05 -0.74
N ALA A 30 -17.89 26.10 -2.07
CA ALA A 30 -18.27 27.27 -2.86
C ALA A 30 -19.79 27.59 -2.80
N ILE A 31 -20.60 26.63 -2.35
CA ILE A 31 -22.05 26.72 -2.20
C ILE A 31 -22.39 26.17 -0.81
N PRO A 32 -23.31 26.77 -0.04
CA PRO A 32 -23.69 26.28 1.28
C PRO A 32 -24.13 24.82 1.21
N MET A 33 -23.32 23.96 1.84
CA MET A 33 -23.54 22.53 1.93
C MET A 33 -24.31 22.21 3.22
N ALA A 34 -25.27 21.30 3.14
CA ALA A 34 -25.96 20.81 4.35
C ALA A 34 -24.96 20.11 5.28
N LEU A 35 -25.02 20.43 6.58
CA LEU A 35 -24.13 19.86 7.61
C LEU A 35 -24.15 18.31 7.61
N ARG A 36 -25.33 17.70 7.36
CA ARG A 36 -25.49 16.25 7.21
C ARG A 36 -24.59 15.70 6.10
N LEU A 37 -24.49 16.40 4.97
CA LEU A 37 -23.69 16.00 3.82
C LEU A 37 -22.20 16.19 4.10
N SER A 38 -21.82 17.28 4.77
CA SER A 38 -20.44 17.50 5.24
C SER A 38 -19.98 16.37 6.17
N GLY A 39 -20.80 15.96 7.14
CA GLY A 39 -20.47 14.84 8.03
C GLY A 39 -20.32 13.50 7.31
N ILE A 40 -21.19 13.19 6.35
CA ILE A 40 -21.09 11.97 5.53
C ILE A 40 -19.80 11.99 4.69
N LEU A 41 -19.47 13.12 4.05
CA LEU A 41 -18.26 13.26 3.26
C LEU A 41 -17.01 13.14 4.11
N MET A 42 -16.98 13.80 5.27
CA MET A 42 -15.86 13.75 6.21
C MET A 42 -15.62 12.33 6.72
N GLY A 43 -16.67 11.60 7.08
CA GLY A 43 -16.59 10.19 7.44
C GLY A 43 -16.01 9.33 6.29
N GLY A 44 -16.42 9.61 5.05
CA GLY A 44 -15.89 8.93 3.86
C GLY A 44 -14.40 9.18 3.63
N VAL A 45 -13.92 10.41 3.89
CA VAL A 45 -12.50 10.76 3.74
C VAL A 45 -11.62 10.02 4.75
N VAL A 46 -12.06 9.89 6.00
CA VAL A 46 -11.34 9.13 7.03
C VAL A 46 -11.17 7.67 6.63
N ILE A 47 -12.23 7.03 6.12
CA ILE A 47 -12.18 5.64 5.64
C ILE A 47 -11.20 5.47 4.46
N VAL A 48 -11.16 6.45 3.56
CA VAL A 48 -10.23 6.46 2.42
C VAL A 48 -8.78 6.56 2.91
N TYR A 49 -8.53 7.41 3.90
CA TYR A 49 -7.20 7.58 4.50
C TYR A 49 -6.73 6.29 5.18
N GLU A 50 -7.58 5.70 6.04
CA GLU A 50 -7.28 4.45 6.73
C GLU A 50 -6.87 3.33 5.75
N ARG A 51 -7.63 3.17 4.66
CA ARG A 51 -7.32 2.18 3.63
C ARG A 51 -6.00 2.45 2.92
N LYS A 52 -5.68 3.73 2.67
CA LYS A 52 -4.41 4.11 2.04
C LYS A 52 -3.23 3.73 2.92
N VAL A 53 -3.34 3.97 4.23
CA VAL A 53 -2.33 3.59 5.22
C VAL A 53 -2.20 2.07 5.30
N LYS A 54 -3.31 1.33 5.37
CA LYS A 54 -3.28 -0.15 5.41
C LYS A 54 -2.61 -0.75 4.17
N MET A 55 -2.96 -0.25 2.98
CA MET A 55 -2.34 -0.69 1.73
C MET A 55 -0.84 -0.39 1.66
N LEU A 56 -0.40 0.74 2.23
CA LEU A 56 1.02 1.09 2.32
C LEU A 56 1.75 0.16 3.30
N TYR A 57 1.16 -0.11 4.46
CA TYR A 57 1.73 -1.02 5.45
C TYR A 57 1.87 -2.45 4.89
N ASP A 58 0.86 -2.93 4.18
CA ASP A 58 0.90 -4.23 3.50
C ASP A 58 2.02 -4.30 2.45
N ASP A 59 2.25 -3.22 1.70
CA ASP A 59 3.34 -3.15 0.70
C ASP A 59 4.71 -3.18 1.35
N VAL A 60 4.92 -2.38 2.40
CA VAL A 60 6.18 -2.33 3.15
C VAL A 60 6.45 -3.69 3.80
N SER A 61 5.43 -4.30 4.39
CA SER A 61 5.54 -5.64 5.00
C SER A 61 5.91 -6.70 3.96
N ARG A 62 5.29 -6.67 2.78
CA ARG A 62 5.64 -7.57 1.67
C ARG A 62 7.06 -7.34 1.17
N LEU A 63 7.49 -6.09 1.06
CA LEU A 63 8.85 -5.75 0.62
C LEU A 63 9.90 -6.25 1.62
N LEU A 64 9.68 -6.04 2.93
CA LEU A 64 10.54 -6.55 3.99
C LEU A 64 10.67 -8.07 3.95
N ILE A 65 9.55 -8.78 3.81
CA ILE A 65 9.55 -10.24 3.72
C ILE A 65 10.30 -10.69 2.45
N ASN A 66 10.00 -10.10 1.30
CA ASN A 66 10.66 -10.47 0.04
C ASN A 66 12.17 -10.22 0.05
N GLU A 67 12.64 -9.10 0.62
CA GLU A 67 14.07 -8.83 0.78
C GLU A 67 14.72 -9.76 1.82
N ALA A 68 14.01 -10.12 2.90
CA ALA A 68 14.50 -11.12 3.86
C ALA A 68 14.68 -12.52 3.21
N TRP A 69 13.75 -12.93 2.33
CA TRP A 69 13.92 -14.15 1.54
C TRP A 69 15.07 -14.03 0.53
N LYS A 70 15.28 -12.84 -0.05
CA LYS A 70 16.38 -12.58 -1.00
C LYS A 70 17.75 -12.71 -0.35
N VAL A 71 17.90 -12.24 0.90
CA VAL A 71 19.13 -12.41 1.70
C VAL A 71 19.35 -13.87 2.08
N LYS A 72 18.29 -14.64 2.36
CA LYS A 72 18.39 -16.10 2.63
C LYS A 72 18.65 -16.94 1.37
N SER A 73 18.33 -16.41 0.18
CA SER A 73 18.53 -17.08 -1.12
C SER A 73 19.85 -16.73 -1.80
N ALA A 74 20.70 -15.88 -1.20
CA ALA A 74 22.09 -15.85 -1.60
C ALA A 74 22.65 -17.27 -1.37
N PRO A 75 23.13 -17.98 -2.41
CA PRO A 75 23.74 -19.27 -2.18
C PRO A 75 24.95 -18.99 -1.28
N GLU A 76 24.91 -19.53 -0.07
CA GLU A 76 26.14 -19.89 0.62
C GLU A 76 26.83 -20.85 -0.36
N ALA A 77 27.72 -20.28 -1.17
CA ALA A 77 28.54 -21.04 -2.09
C ALA A 77 29.40 -21.94 -1.21
N ASP A 78 28.97 -23.18 -1.07
CA ASP A 78 29.61 -24.24 -0.32
C ASP A 78 31.14 -24.14 -0.47
N PRO A 79 31.91 -23.86 0.61
CA PRO A 79 33.37 -23.86 0.55
C PRO A 79 33.96 -25.27 0.58
N ILE A 80 33.23 -26.29 0.07
CA ILE A 80 33.67 -27.69 0.08
C ILE A 80 33.41 -28.37 -1.28
N MET A 81 33.74 -27.69 -2.37
CA MET A 81 33.99 -28.38 -3.64
C MET A 81 35.45 -28.89 -3.63
N LEU A 82 35.63 -30.14 -3.20
CA LEU A 82 36.88 -30.89 -3.34
C LEU A 82 37.30 -30.97 -4.83
N PRO A 83 38.57 -30.68 -5.18
CA PRO A 83 38.99 -30.67 -6.58
C PRO A 83 38.95 -32.08 -7.17
N LYS A 84 38.34 -32.19 -8.37
CA LYS A 84 38.21 -33.40 -9.18
C LYS A 84 39.49 -34.24 -9.18
N ARG A 85 39.42 -35.45 -8.62
CA ARG A 85 40.44 -36.49 -8.78
C ARG A 85 40.50 -36.88 -10.25
N LYS A 86 41.61 -36.58 -10.92
CA LYS A 86 41.90 -37.07 -12.28
C LYS A 86 42.10 -38.58 -12.20
N SER A 87 41.33 -39.33 -12.98
CA SER A 87 41.58 -40.74 -13.30
C SER A 87 42.79 -40.82 -14.25
N GLN A 88 43.88 -41.44 -13.82
CA GLN A 88 44.88 -41.99 -14.74
C GLN A 88 44.62 -43.48 -14.88
N ALA A 89 44.48 -43.90 -16.14
CA ALA A 89 44.52 -45.28 -16.59
C ALA A 89 45.98 -45.76 -16.71
#